data_AF-F4NZ02-F1
#
_entry.id   AF-F4NZ02-F1
#
_cell.length_a   1.000
_cell.length_b   1.000
_cell.length_c   1.000
_cell.angle_alpha   90.00
_cell.angle_beta   90.00
_cell.angle_gamma   90.00
#
_symmetry.space_group_name_H-M   'P 1'
#
loop_
_entity.id
_entity.type
_entity.pdbx_description
1 polymer ?
#
loop_
_entity_poly.entity_id
_entity_poly.type
_entity_poly.pdbx_seq_one_letter_code
_entity_poly.pdbx_strand_id
1 'polypeptide(L)'
;MTESIVTRRLSKRLASLDAFPKIEKQLQQTTKSGGLVSLMMLAVLVYLACTEIYRWRSIDQRYDFIVDQTRSHEHSLQINVDLTIAMDCKVLRADIQDISRTSLVLKDAIHATPTVFRTQGAVKYTREHNQYIAQIHKGLRDSSRDLEDHASESGTPDACRFRGSFQANKVEGMLHFTALGHGYFGVHTPHDAINFTHRIDELSFGARYPDLHNPLDHTLEIGTTNFDSFMYFLGVVPTIYVDKARSLFGATLLTNQYAVTEFSHAVDPQNPDALPGIFIKYHIEPISVRITESRLGLVQFTTRMCGIIGGAFVTIGAILGFFRNVRTMLSAK
;
A
#
# COMPACT_ATOMS: atom_id res chain seq x y z
N MET A 1 -10.09 -26.26 -44.12
CA MET A 1 -9.90 -27.71 -43.88
C MET A 1 -9.35 -28.04 -42.48
N THR A 2 -8.96 -27.05 -41.68
CA THR A 2 -8.38 -27.20 -40.32
C THR A 2 -9.43 -27.29 -39.19
N GLU A 3 -10.62 -26.71 -39.35
CA GLU A 3 -11.70 -26.77 -38.34
C GLU A 3 -12.26 -28.19 -38.09
N SER A 4 -12.25 -29.07 -39.11
CA SER A 4 -12.81 -30.42 -38.98
C SER A 4 -11.91 -31.40 -38.22
N ILE A 5 -10.61 -31.12 -38.13
CA ILE A 5 -9.64 -31.98 -37.46
C ILE A 5 -9.61 -31.70 -35.95
N VAL A 6 -9.73 -30.43 -35.57
CA VAL A 6 -9.77 -29.99 -34.16
C VAL A 6 -11.04 -30.51 -33.48
N THR A 7 -12.19 -30.38 -34.14
CA THR A 7 -13.48 -30.89 -33.66
C THR A 7 -13.50 -32.41 -33.51
N ARG A 8 -12.88 -33.17 -34.42
CA ARG A 8 -12.74 -34.63 -34.31
C ARG A 8 -11.82 -35.08 -33.16
N ARG A 9 -10.74 -34.34 -32.89
CA ARG A 9 -9.84 -34.65 -31.77
C ARG A 9 -10.51 -34.33 -30.43
N LEU A 10 -11.23 -33.22 -30.36
CA LEU A 10 -12.03 -32.86 -29.18
C LEU A 10 -13.13 -33.87 -28.92
N SER A 11 -13.87 -34.31 -29.95
CA SER A 11 -14.95 -35.28 -29.76
C SER A 11 -14.46 -36.63 -29.24
N LYS A 12 -13.29 -37.10 -29.70
CA LYS A 12 -12.66 -38.32 -29.18
C LYS A 12 -12.24 -38.18 -27.72
N ARG A 13 -11.72 -37.02 -27.31
CA ARG A 13 -11.35 -36.75 -25.90
C ARG A 13 -12.57 -36.56 -25.00
N LEU A 14 -13.64 -35.97 -25.52
CA LEU A 14 -14.92 -35.85 -24.82
C LEU A 14 -15.60 -37.22 -24.68
N ALA A 15 -15.49 -38.08 -25.68
CA ALA A 15 -16.02 -39.45 -25.63
C ALA A 15 -15.27 -40.35 -24.63
N SER A 16 -13.98 -40.10 -24.36
CA SER A 16 -13.24 -40.81 -23.31
C SER A 16 -13.57 -40.36 -21.88
N LEU A 17 -14.26 -39.23 -21.72
CA LEU A 17 -14.76 -38.74 -20.42
C LEU A 17 -16.19 -39.21 -20.12
N ASP A 18 -16.82 -39.93 -21.05
CA ASP A 18 -18.17 -40.47 -20.91
C ASP A 18 -18.12 -41.79 -20.11
N ALA A 19 -18.20 -41.67 -18.78
CA ALA A 19 -18.09 -42.79 -17.84
C ALA A 19 -19.40 -43.60 -17.66
N PHE A 20 -20.47 -43.26 -18.38
CA PHE A 20 -21.80 -43.83 -18.18
C PHE A 20 -22.25 -44.72 -19.35
N PRO A 21 -22.89 -45.87 -19.07
CA PRO A 21 -23.46 -46.73 -20.11
C PRO A 21 -24.58 -45.99 -20.86
N LYS A 22 -24.53 -46.01 -22.20
CA LYS A 22 -25.50 -45.32 -23.05
C LYS A 22 -26.87 -46.01 -22.95
N ILE A 23 -27.86 -45.24 -22.50
CA ILE A 23 -29.24 -45.69 -22.36
C ILE A 23 -29.91 -45.76 -23.75
N GLU A 24 -30.87 -46.66 -23.90
CA GLU A 24 -31.68 -46.83 -25.10
C GLU A 24 -32.37 -45.53 -25.51
N LYS A 25 -32.33 -45.22 -26.81
CA LYS A 25 -32.84 -43.95 -27.38
C LYS A 25 -34.34 -43.72 -27.15
N GLN A 26 -35.11 -44.78 -26.88
CA GLN A 26 -36.55 -44.70 -26.62
C GLN A 26 -36.89 -44.18 -25.21
N LEU A 27 -35.96 -44.30 -24.25
CA LEU A 27 -36.09 -43.70 -22.92
C LEU A 27 -35.47 -42.28 -22.85
N GLN A 28 -34.82 -41.83 -23.92
CA GLN A 28 -34.10 -40.56 -23.94
C GLN A 28 -34.95 -39.46 -24.60
N GLN A 29 -35.72 -38.71 -23.79
CA GLN A 29 -36.42 -37.52 -24.30
C GLN A 29 -35.42 -36.36 -24.48
N THR A 30 -34.89 -36.19 -25.69
CA THR A 30 -33.99 -35.08 -26.02
C THR A 30 -34.77 -33.88 -26.54
N THR A 31 -34.83 -32.79 -25.77
CA THR A 31 -35.36 -31.49 -26.24
C THR A 31 -34.23 -30.51 -26.52
N LYS A 32 -34.18 -29.95 -27.74
CA LYS A 32 -33.16 -28.96 -28.16
C LYS A 32 -33.13 -27.72 -27.24
N SER A 33 -34.28 -27.27 -26.74
CA SER A 33 -34.38 -26.15 -25.80
C SER A 33 -33.86 -26.48 -24.40
N GLY A 34 -34.05 -27.72 -23.92
CA GLY A 34 -33.54 -28.16 -22.61
C GLY A 34 -32.01 -28.22 -22.54
N GLY A 35 -31.35 -28.54 -23.65
CA GLY A 35 -29.89 -28.50 -23.76
C GLY A 35 -29.32 -27.09 -23.61
N LEU A 36 -29.97 -26.09 -24.24
CA LEU A 36 -29.55 -24.69 -24.14
C LEU A 36 -29.70 -24.14 -22.70
N VAL A 37 -30.83 -24.44 -22.04
CA VAL A 37 -31.08 -24.04 -20.65
C VAL A 37 -30.06 -24.68 -19.70
N SER A 38 -29.71 -25.95 -19.91
CA SER A 38 -28.71 -26.66 -19.11
C SER A 38 -27.30 -26.06 -19.29
N LEU A 39 -26.95 -25.65 -20.51
CA LEU A 39 -25.66 -25.01 -20.80
C LEU A 39 -25.56 -23.61 -20.16
N MET A 40 -26.64 -22.81 -20.23
CA MET A 40 -26.70 -21.52 -19.55
C MET A 40 -26.59 -21.67 -18.04
N MET A 41 -27.28 -22.65 -17.45
CA MET A 41 -27.17 -22.93 -16.02
C MET A 41 -25.78 -23.38 -15.60
N LEU A 42 -25.16 -24.27 -16.37
CA LEU A 42 -23.78 -24.69 -16.11
C LEU A 42 -22.82 -23.49 -16.13
N ALA A 43 -22.98 -22.58 -17.08
CA ALA A 43 -22.16 -21.37 -17.15
C ALA A 43 -22.33 -20.48 -15.90
N VAL A 44 -23.57 -20.29 -15.42
CA VAL A 44 -23.84 -19.54 -14.18
C VAL A 44 -23.23 -20.23 -12.96
N LEU A 45 -23.31 -21.56 -12.86
CA LEU A 45 -22.72 -22.31 -11.75
C LEU A 45 -21.20 -22.23 -11.73
N VAL A 46 -20.57 -22.37 -12.90
CA VAL A 46 -19.12 -22.20 -13.05
C VAL A 46 -18.73 -20.77 -12.65
N TYR A 47 -19.49 -19.76 -13.09
CA TYR A 47 -19.26 -18.38 -12.69
C TYR A 47 -19.32 -18.20 -11.16
N LEU A 48 -20.40 -18.66 -10.52
CA LEU A 48 -20.57 -18.55 -9.06
C LEU A 48 -19.45 -19.28 -8.30
N ALA A 49 -19.11 -20.51 -8.70
CA ALA A 49 -18.01 -21.26 -8.10
C ALA A 49 -16.66 -20.55 -8.26
N CYS A 50 -16.35 -20.02 -9.44
CA CYS A 50 -15.15 -19.23 -9.68
C CYS A 50 -15.11 -17.96 -8.81
N THR A 51 -16.24 -17.25 -8.67
CA THR A 51 -16.29 -16.07 -7.79
C THR A 51 -16.08 -16.42 -6.32
N GLU A 52 -16.56 -17.58 -5.88
CA GLU A 52 -16.42 -18.03 -4.49
C GLU A 52 -14.97 -18.48 -4.21
N ILE A 53 -14.33 -19.15 -5.17
CA ILE A 53 -12.89 -19.49 -5.11
C ILE A 53 -12.05 -18.20 -5.08
N TYR A 54 -12.40 -17.21 -5.91
CA TYR A 54 -11.71 -15.91 -5.91
C TYR A 54 -11.83 -15.21 -4.55
N ARG A 55 -13.04 -15.16 -3.99
CA ARG A 55 -13.29 -14.59 -2.65
C ARG A 55 -12.53 -15.31 -1.56
N TRP A 56 -12.46 -16.64 -1.61
CA TRP A 56 -11.69 -17.43 -0.65
C TRP A 56 -10.19 -17.15 -0.71
N ARG A 57 -9.65 -16.88 -1.91
CA ARG A 57 -8.23 -16.53 -2.08
C ARG A 57 -7.93 -15.06 -1.77
N SER A 58 -8.92 -14.18 -1.83
CA SER A 58 -8.75 -12.76 -1.54
C SER A 58 -8.74 -12.47 -0.03
N ILE A 59 -8.02 -11.42 0.37
CA ILE A 59 -8.15 -10.82 1.70
C ILE A 59 -9.28 -9.78 1.62
N ASP A 60 -10.14 -9.75 2.65
CA ASP A 60 -11.12 -8.69 2.87
C ASP A 60 -10.56 -7.73 3.94
N GLN A 61 -10.48 -6.44 3.61
CA GLN A 61 -10.02 -5.39 4.51
C GLN A 61 -11.19 -4.51 4.91
N ARG A 62 -11.41 -4.37 6.22
CA ARG A 62 -12.43 -3.47 6.78
C ARG A 62 -11.75 -2.30 7.48
N TYR A 63 -12.21 -1.09 7.16
CA TYR A 63 -11.71 0.17 7.68
C TYR A 63 -12.76 0.79 8.58
N ASP A 64 -12.47 0.87 9.87
CA ASP A 64 -13.33 1.53 10.87
C ASP A 64 -12.62 2.76 11.42
N PHE A 65 -13.31 3.91 11.42
CA PHE A 65 -12.80 5.14 12.01
C PHE A 65 -13.27 5.24 13.47
N ILE A 66 -12.32 5.32 14.39
CA ILE A 66 -12.57 5.40 15.83
C ILE A 66 -11.87 6.62 16.42
N VAL A 67 -12.28 7.05 17.61
CA VAL A 67 -11.55 8.09 18.35
C VAL A 67 -10.27 7.48 18.93
N ASP A 68 -9.16 8.22 18.83
CA ASP A 68 -7.89 7.74 19.37
C ASP A 68 -7.93 7.64 20.90
N GLN A 69 -7.84 6.41 21.41
CA GLN A 69 -7.69 6.12 22.84
C GLN A 69 -6.22 5.92 23.22
N THR A 70 -5.30 5.82 22.26
CA THR A 70 -3.87 5.55 22.52
C THR A 70 -3.14 6.78 23.05
N ARG A 71 -3.65 8.00 22.80
CA ARG A 71 -3.11 9.25 23.36
C ARG A 71 -2.97 9.23 24.90
N SER A 72 -3.81 8.48 25.60
CA SER A 72 -3.75 8.37 27.07
C SER A 72 -2.82 7.27 27.59
N HIS A 73 -2.44 6.30 26.76
CA HIS A 73 -1.67 5.11 27.19
C HIS A 73 -0.24 5.07 26.63
N GLU A 74 0.00 5.67 25.47
CA GLU A 74 1.29 5.63 24.78
C GLU A 74 1.82 7.06 24.57
N HIS A 75 2.92 7.38 25.24
CA HIS A 75 3.50 8.73 25.24
C HIS A 75 4.63 8.90 24.22
N SER A 76 5.16 7.81 23.66
CA SER A 76 6.25 7.84 22.69
C SER A 76 5.77 7.52 21.28
N LEU A 77 6.38 8.15 20.28
CA LEU A 77 6.18 7.93 18.87
C LEU A 77 7.53 7.59 18.23
N GLN A 78 7.63 6.39 17.64
CA GLN A 78 8.80 6.03 16.86
C GLN A 78 8.77 6.76 15.52
N ILE A 79 9.86 7.45 15.17
CA ILE A 79 10.04 8.08 13.87
C ILE A 79 11.26 7.44 13.21
N ASN A 80 11.09 6.94 12.00
CA ASN A 80 12.16 6.41 11.16
C ASN A 80 12.42 7.38 10.02
N VAL A 81 13.67 7.75 9.82
CA VAL A 81 14.10 8.72 8.81
C VAL A 81 15.26 8.15 8.01
N ASP A 82 15.13 8.20 6.69
CA ASP A 82 16.19 8.01 5.71
C ASP A 82 16.07 9.11 4.65
N LEU A 83 16.94 10.12 4.76
CA LEU A 83 16.92 11.35 3.96
C LEU A 83 18.34 11.63 3.44
N THR A 84 18.49 11.93 2.15
CA THR A 84 19.76 12.37 1.57
C THR A 84 19.67 13.82 1.09
N ILE A 85 20.59 14.67 1.54
CA ILE A 85 20.66 16.11 1.19
C ILE A 85 21.95 16.36 0.39
N ALA A 86 21.87 17.17 -0.67
CA ALA A 86 22.99 17.52 -1.55
C ALA A 86 23.99 18.53 -0.92
N MET A 87 24.46 18.25 0.29
CA MET A 87 25.45 19.05 1.04
C MET A 87 26.38 18.15 1.86
N ASP A 88 27.57 18.67 2.23
CA ASP A 88 28.50 17.96 3.13
C ASP A 88 27.90 17.81 4.55
N CYS A 89 28.02 16.62 5.13
CA CYS A 89 27.58 16.32 6.49
C CYS A 89 28.16 17.25 7.56
N LYS A 90 29.35 17.83 7.34
CA LYS A 90 30.01 18.69 8.35
C LYS A 90 29.28 20.00 8.61
N VAL A 91 28.55 20.50 7.61
CA VAL A 91 27.85 21.79 7.67
C VAL A 91 26.36 21.66 7.95
N LEU A 92 25.86 20.42 8.04
CA LEU A 92 24.46 20.12 8.29
C LEU A 92 24.20 19.77 9.76
N ARG A 93 23.01 20.14 10.23
CA ARG A 93 22.51 19.80 11.56
C ARG A 93 21.08 19.28 11.46
N ALA A 94 20.81 18.21 12.20
CA ALA A 94 19.48 17.67 12.39
C ALA A 94 19.04 17.85 13.86
N ASP A 95 17.86 18.44 14.07
CA ASP A 95 17.25 18.57 15.38
C ASP A 95 15.72 18.38 15.33
N ILE A 96 15.15 18.11 16.49
CA ILE A 96 13.70 18.02 16.67
C ILE A 96 13.26 19.01 17.73
N GLN A 97 12.16 19.70 17.46
CA GLN A 97 11.50 20.59 18.39
C GLN A 97 10.05 20.15 18.55
N ASP A 98 9.61 19.91 19.78
CA ASP A 98 8.20 19.62 20.08
C ASP A 98 7.48 20.88 20.61
N ILE A 99 6.23 20.72 21.07
CA ILE A 99 5.45 21.81 21.68
C ILE A 99 6.15 22.50 22.87
N SER A 100 7.13 21.86 23.53
CA SER A 100 7.91 22.49 24.60
C SER A 100 8.87 23.56 24.07
N ARG A 101 9.05 23.64 22.75
CA ARG A 101 9.99 24.51 22.04
C ARG A 101 11.46 24.26 22.38
N THR A 102 11.77 23.13 23.00
CA THR A 102 13.15 22.71 23.24
C THR A 102 13.67 21.96 22.01
N SER A 103 14.78 22.44 21.43
CA SER A 103 15.45 21.74 20.32
C SER A 103 16.36 20.66 20.89
N LEU A 104 16.08 19.41 20.55
CA LEU A 104 16.91 18.25 20.87
C LEU A 104 17.73 17.87 19.63
N VAL A 105 19.05 17.88 19.77
CA VAL A 105 19.96 17.52 18.68
C VAL A 105 19.99 16.00 18.49
N LEU A 106 19.73 15.52 17.28
CA LEU A 106 19.57 14.10 16.98
C LEU A 106 20.89 13.37 16.65
N LYS A 107 22.04 13.87 17.13
CA LYS A 107 23.37 13.35 16.79
C LYS A 107 23.58 11.88 17.17
N ASP A 108 23.00 11.44 18.28
CA ASP A 108 23.19 10.06 18.78
C ASP A 108 22.18 9.08 18.16
N ALA A 109 21.08 9.58 17.59
CA ALA A 109 19.96 8.77 17.12
C ALA A 109 19.87 8.69 15.59
N ILE A 110 20.45 9.67 14.87
CA ILE A 110 20.53 9.70 13.41
C ILE A 110 22.00 9.75 13.00
N HIS A 111 22.42 8.74 12.24
CA HIS A 111 23.76 8.71 11.66
C HIS A 111 23.79 9.51 10.36
N ALA A 112 24.70 10.48 10.30
CA ALA A 112 25.00 11.27 9.11
C ALA A 112 26.21 10.64 8.39
N THR A 113 25.99 10.03 7.22
CA THR A 113 27.03 9.39 6.41
C THR A 113 27.25 10.17 5.11
N PRO A 114 28.51 10.52 4.75
CA PRO A 114 28.80 11.16 3.48
C PRO A 114 28.55 10.18 2.32
N THR A 115 27.80 10.62 1.31
CA THR A 115 27.40 9.80 0.16
C THR A 115 27.41 10.63 -1.14
N VAL A 116 27.21 9.97 -2.27
CA VAL A 116 27.01 10.64 -3.57
C VAL A 116 25.51 10.86 -3.79
N PHE A 117 25.11 12.05 -4.23
CA PHE A 117 23.71 12.37 -4.49
C PHE A 117 23.17 11.57 -5.69
N ARG A 118 22.09 10.80 -5.49
CA ARG A 118 21.46 9.99 -6.56
C ARG A 118 19.99 10.33 -6.75
N THR A 119 19.65 10.65 -7.99
CA THR A 119 18.26 10.91 -8.41
C THR A 119 17.54 9.64 -8.92
N GLN A 120 18.27 8.54 -9.17
CA GLN A 120 17.68 7.32 -9.72
C GLN A 120 16.71 6.65 -8.74
N GLY A 121 15.51 6.30 -9.20
CA GLY A 121 14.49 5.60 -8.42
C GLY A 121 13.65 6.48 -7.51
N ALA A 122 13.92 7.79 -7.46
CA ALA A 122 13.09 8.76 -6.74
C ALA A 122 12.33 9.65 -7.73
N VAL A 123 11.11 10.01 -7.36
CA VAL A 123 10.20 10.81 -8.21
C VAL A 123 9.80 12.08 -7.48
N LYS A 124 9.64 13.18 -8.20
CA LYS A 124 9.13 14.42 -7.61
C LYS A 124 7.77 14.17 -6.97
N TYR A 125 7.58 14.65 -5.74
CA TYR A 125 6.28 14.51 -5.11
C TYR A 125 5.26 15.32 -5.92
N THR A 126 4.14 14.69 -6.30
CA THR A 126 3.02 15.41 -6.91
C THR A 126 1.74 14.83 -6.33
N ARG A 127 0.82 15.70 -5.91
CA ARG A 127 -0.45 15.27 -5.30
C ARG A 127 -1.25 14.31 -6.18
N GLU A 128 -1.13 14.45 -7.50
CA GLU A 128 -1.77 13.56 -8.50
C GLU A 128 -1.05 12.21 -8.67
N HIS A 129 0.25 12.11 -8.36
CA HIS A 129 1.06 10.90 -8.56
C HIS A 129 0.93 9.87 -7.43
N ASN A 130 0.50 10.28 -6.23
CA ASN A 130 0.38 9.37 -5.07
C ASN A 130 -0.61 8.22 -5.28
N GLN A 131 -1.64 8.39 -6.13
CA GLN A 131 -2.58 7.31 -6.45
C GLN A 131 -1.97 6.22 -7.36
N TYR A 132 -0.92 6.55 -8.12
CA TYR A 132 -0.25 5.64 -9.05
C TYR A 132 0.92 4.88 -8.40
N ILE A 133 1.60 5.51 -7.43
CA ILE A 133 2.78 4.95 -6.75
C ILE A 133 2.44 3.68 -5.93
N ALA A 134 1.22 3.54 -5.40
CA ALA A 134 0.75 2.30 -4.76
C ALA A 134 0.84 1.05 -5.67
N GLN A 135 0.75 1.23 -7.00
CA GLN A 135 0.87 0.14 -7.98
C GLN A 135 2.34 -0.16 -8.32
N ILE A 136 3.20 0.87 -8.36
CA ILE A 136 4.64 0.73 -8.64
C ILE A 136 5.36 0.05 -7.47
N HIS A 137 5.00 0.37 -6.22
CA HIS A 137 5.60 -0.27 -5.03
C HIS A 137 5.42 -1.78 -5.01
N LYS A 138 4.32 -2.30 -5.56
CA LYS A 138 4.10 -3.75 -5.65
C LYS A 138 5.09 -4.42 -6.62
N GLY A 139 5.55 -3.71 -7.66
CA GLY A 139 6.59 -4.18 -8.59
C GLY A 139 8.01 -4.01 -8.05
N LEU A 140 8.29 -2.94 -7.31
CA LEU A 140 9.61 -2.72 -6.68
C LEU A 140 9.84 -3.61 -5.45
N ARG A 141 8.78 -4.03 -4.74
CA ARG A 141 8.87 -4.88 -3.55
C ARG A 141 9.37 -6.29 -3.85
N ASP A 142 9.24 -6.78 -5.08
CA ASP A 142 9.85 -8.04 -5.53
C ASP A 142 11.34 -7.88 -5.88
N SER A 143 11.81 -6.66 -6.15
CA SER A 143 13.21 -6.38 -6.51
C SER A 143 14.05 -5.81 -5.36
N SER A 144 13.42 -5.28 -4.31
CA SER A 144 14.09 -4.51 -3.25
C SER A 144 14.50 -5.34 -2.03
N ARG A 145 14.28 -6.66 -2.04
CA ARG A 145 14.84 -7.56 -1.01
C ARG A 145 16.33 -7.82 -1.17
N ASP A 146 16.92 -7.40 -2.29
CA ASP A 146 18.32 -7.64 -2.64
C ASP A 146 19.21 -6.37 -2.66
N LEU A 147 18.75 -5.22 -2.19
CA LEU A 147 19.61 -4.02 -2.03
C LEU A 147 20.08 -3.84 -0.57
N GLU A 148 20.77 -4.86 -0.07
CA GLU A 148 21.75 -4.64 1.00
C GLU A 148 22.99 -3.96 0.40
N ASP A 149 23.18 -2.72 0.80
CA ASP A 149 24.45 -2.06 1.10
C ASP A 149 25.71 -2.54 0.34
N HIS A 150 25.89 -2.04 -0.89
CA HIS A 150 27.21 -1.94 -1.50
C HIS A 150 27.69 -0.49 -1.46
N ALA A 151 28.09 -0.07 -0.26
CA ALA A 151 28.94 1.10 -0.08
C ALA A 151 30.35 0.79 -0.63
N SER A 152 30.53 0.95 -1.94
CA SER A 152 31.81 1.24 -2.56
C SER A 152 31.61 1.63 -4.02
N GLU A 153 31.26 2.89 -4.28
CA GLU A 153 31.38 3.45 -5.63
C GLU A 153 32.15 4.77 -5.63
N SER A 154 33.04 4.85 -6.62
CA SER A 154 34.12 5.80 -6.84
C SER A 154 33.63 7.18 -7.27
N GLY A 155 33.12 7.98 -6.34
CA GLY A 155 32.83 9.40 -6.52
C GLY A 155 33.23 10.22 -5.29
N THR A 156 33.53 11.51 -5.47
CA THR A 156 33.68 12.42 -4.34
C THR A 156 32.32 12.58 -3.66
N PRO A 157 32.19 12.34 -2.35
CA PRO A 157 30.91 12.51 -1.66
C PRO A 157 30.49 13.99 -1.68
N ASP A 158 29.37 14.27 -2.32
CA ASP A 158 28.76 15.59 -2.48
C ASP A 158 27.43 15.74 -1.70
N ALA A 159 27.03 14.69 -0.99
CA ALA A 159 25.79 14.63 -0.23
C ALA A 159 25.99 14.04 1.18
N CYS A 160 24.97 14.24 2.00
CA CYS A 160 24.86 13.68 3.34
C CYS A 160 23.57 12.90 3.48
N ARG A 161 23.69 11.62 3.85
CA ARG A 161 22.56 10.76 4.17
C ARG A 161 22.37 10.67 5.67
N PHE A 162 21.18 11.07 6.13
CA PHE A 162 20.69 10.92 7.49
C PHE A 162 19.85 9.66 7.59
N ARG A 163 20.31 8.68 8.37
CA ARG A 163 19.59 7.42 8.60
C ARG A 163 19.50 7.12 10.08
N GLY A 164 18.29 6.83 10.56
CA GLY A 164 18.09 6.45 11.95
C GLY A 164 16.63 6.30 12.36
N SER A 165 16.45 5.78 13.57
CA SER A 165 15.15 5.61 14.21
C SER A 165 15.24 6.10 15.64
N PHE A 166 14.30 6.92 16.06
CA PHE A 166 14.29 7.50 17.41
C PHE A 166 12.88 7.63 17.96
N GLN A 167 12.79 7.65 19.29
CA GLN A 167 11.53 7.85 20.01
C GLN A 167 11.35 9.34 20.30
N ALA A 168 10.30 9.94 19.74
CA ALA A 168 9.85 11.29 20.07
C ALA A 168 8.65 11.24 21.02
N ASN A 169 8.32 12.37 21.62
CA ASN A 169 7.04 12.52 22.32
C ASN A 169 5.90 12.45 21.30
N LYS A 170 4.81 11.76 21.63
CA LYS A 170 3.60 11.66 20.77
C LYS A 170 2.76 12.95 20.85
N VAL A 171 3.34 14.05 20.41
CA VAL A 171 2.77 15.40 20.36
C VAL A 171 3.10 16.05 19.03
N GLU A 172 2.59 17.25 18.78
CA GLU A 172 3.00 18.03 17.62
C GLU A 172 4.50 18.40 17.73
N GLY A 173 5.23 18.25 16.63
CA GLY A 173 6.65 18.55 16.58
C GLY A 173 7.13 18.87 15.16
N MET A 174 8.38 19.26 15.08
CA MET A 174 9.02 19.69 13.84
C MET A 174 10.47 19.20 13.81
N LEU A 175 10.82 18.51 12.74
CA LEU A 175 12.20 18.14 12.42
C LEU A 175 12.81 19.23 11.56
N HIS A 176 14.03 19.61 11.91
CA HIS A 176 14.80 20.62 11.23
C HIS A 176 16.06 19.98 10.66
N PHE A 177 16.28 20.14 9.37
CA PHE A 177 17.57 19.91 8.73
C PHE A 177 18.06 21.23 8.16
N THR A 178 19.01 21.86 8.84
CA THR A 178 19.50 23.19 8.49
C THR A 178 21.02 23.23 8.40
N ALA A 179 21.54 24.29 7.77
CA ALA A 179 22.96 24.56 7.71
C ALA A 179 23.43 25.27 8.99
N LEU A 180 24.66 25.02 9.41
CA LEU A 180 25.25 25.73 10.55
C LEU A 180 25.29 27.24 10.28
N GLY A 181 24.85 28.04 11.27
CA GLY A 181 24.78 29.49 11.19
C GLY A 181 23.59 30.08 10.42
N HIS A 182 22.66 29.25 9.93
CA HIS A 182 21.42 29.65 9.26
C HIS A 182 20.21 29.10 10.03
N GLY A 183 19.85 29.74 11.14
CA GLY A 183 18.73 29.36 12.01
C GLY A 183 19.12 28.83 13.39
N TYR A 184 20.35 28.34 13.55
CA TYR A 184 20.90 27.92 14.85
C TYR A 184 22.34 28.40 15.03
N PHE A 185 22.74 28.60 16.29
CA PHE A 185 24.11 28.95 16.67
C PHE A 185 25.12 27.96 16.10
N GLY A 186 26.12 28.45 15.38
CA GLY A 186 27.16 27.67 14.73
C GLY A 186 28.06 28.53 13.84
N VAL A 187 29.11 27.94 13.28
CA VAL A 187 29.95 28.61 12.28
C VAL A 187 29.11 28.83 11.02
N HIS A 188 29.08 30.06 10.54
CA HIS A 188 28.29 30.44 9.37
C HIS A 188 28.76 29.69 8.13
N THR A 189 27.89 28.83 7.60
CA THR A 189 28.11 28.11 6.35
C THR A 189 28.04 29.11 5.19
N PRO A 190 29.02 29.12 4.28
CA PRO A 190 29.03 30.05 3.17
C PRO A 190 27.86 29.71 2.21
N HIS A 191 27.22 30.74 1.65
CA HIS A 191 25.93 30.59 0.95
C HIS A 191 26.05 29.81 -0.37
N ASP A 192 27.23 29.81 -0.98
CA ASP A 192 27.57 29.06 -2.19
C ASP A 192 27.59 27.53 -1.97
N ALA A 193 27.89 27.10 -0.74
CA ALA A 193 27.91 25.69 -0.35
C ALA A 193 26.54 25.15 0.10
N ILE A 194 25.50 25.99 0.16
CA ILE A 194 24.16 25.58 0.59
C ILE A 194 23.39 25.05 -0.62
N ASN A 195 22.79 23.87 -0.47
CA ASN A 195 21.90 23.30 -1.46
C ASN A 195 20.98 22.27 -0.80
N PHE A 196 19.75 22.65 -0.50
CA PHE A 196 18.76 21.76 0.13
C PHE A 196 18.02 20.85 -0.84
N THR A 197 18.54 20.65 -2.06
CA THR A 197 18.07 19.56 -2.93
C THR A 197 18.20 18.23 -2.19
N HIS A 198 17.11 17.48 -2.11
CA HIS A 198 17.05 16.32 -1.24
C HIS A 198 16.12 15.23 -1.76
N ARG A 199 16.35 14.04 -1.25
CA ARG A 199 15.54 12.86 -1.52
C ARG A 199 15.17 12.20 -0.20
N ILE A 200 13.91 11.85 -0.05
CA ILE A 200 13.39 11.10 1.09
C ILE A 200 13.24 9.65 0.64
N ASP A 201 14.03 8.76 1.21
CA ASP A 201 13.95 7.32 0.93
C ASP A 201 12.93 6.64 1.84
N GLU A 202 12.96 6.98 3.12
CA GLU A 202 12.00 6.48 4.10
C GLU A 202 11.65 7.59 5.09
N LEU A 203 10.36 7.83 5.26
CA LEU A 203 9.84 8.58 6.40
C LEU A 203 8.61 7.87 6.93
N SER A 204 8.73 7.26 8.10
CA SER A 204 7.67 6.45 8.69
C SER A 204 7.51 6.66 10.19
N PHE A 205 6.28 6.43 10.67
CA PHE A 205 5.89 6.65 12.07
C PHE A 205 5.41 5.32 12.68
N GLY A 206 6.25 4.65 13.47
CA GLY A 206 5.96 3.34 14.04
C GLY A 206 6.41 2.16 13.16
N ALA A 207 5.78 1.02 13.37
CA ALA A 207 6.13 -0.24 12.70
C ALA A 207 5.42 -0.40 11.34
N ARG A 208 6.09 -1.01 10.36
CA ARG A 208 5.53 -1.23 9.01
C ARG A 208 4.56 -2.42 8.97
N TYR A 209 3.46 -2.27 8.24
CA TYR A 209 2.57 -3.39 7.85
C TYR A 209 2.52 -3.57 6.32
N PRO A 210 2.10 -4.73 5.79
CA PRO A 210 2.28 -5.09 4.38
C PRO A 210 1.67 -4.12 3.35
N ASP A 211 0.59 -3.43 3.68
CA ASP A 211 -0.09 -2.47 2.80
C ASP A 211 0.11 -1.02 3.24
N LEU A 212 1.07 -0.76 4.15
CA LEU A 212 1.45 0.60 4.52
C LEU A 212 2.22 1.23 3.37
N HIS A 213 1.69 2.34 2.87
CA HIS A 213 2.36 3.20 1.92
C HIS A 213 2.46 4.60 2.49
N ASN A 214 3.69 5.10 2.62
CA ASN A 214 3.93 6.46 3.09
C ASN A 214 4.07 7.40 1.89
N PRO A 215 3.40 8.57 1.89
CA PRO A 215 3.45 9.51 0.76
C PRO A 215 4.83 10.07 0.38
N LEU A 216 5.76 10.19 1.34
CA LEU A 216 7.10 10.74 1.08
C LEU A 216 8.17 9.66 0.82
N ASP A 217 7.82 8.37 0.81
CA ASP A 217 8.79 7.33 0.51
C ASP A 217 9.24 7.43 -0.96
N HIS A 218 10.56 7.44 -1.18
CA HIS A 218 11.21 7.56 -2.48
C HIS A 218 10.84 8.84 -3.28
N THR A 219 10.68 9.97 -2.60
CA THR A 219 10.45 11.27 -3.25
C THR A 219 11.74 12.07 -3.44
N LEU A 220 11.78 12.92 -4.48
CA LEU A 220 12.92 13.77 -4.80
C LEU A 220 12.46 15.22 -5.02
N GLU A 221 12.96 16.14 -4.22
CA GLU A 221 12.75 17.57 -4.43
C GLU A 221 14.06 18.26 -4.82
N ILE A 222 14.01 18.95 -5.96
CA ILE A 222 15.13 19.68 -6.53
C ILE A 222 14.91 21.17 -6.28
N GLY A 223 15.88 21.81 -5.64
CA GLY A 223 15.88 23.25 -5.41
C GLY A 223 15.96 24.01 -6.73
N THR A 224 15.21 25.10 -6.80
CA THR A 224 15.34 26.10 -7.87
C THR A 224 16.52 27.02 -7.63
N THR A 225 16.83 27.29 -6.36
CA THR A 225 18.00 28.04 -5.93
C THR A 225 18.78 27.28 -4.86
N ASN A 226 19.99 27.72 -4.59
CA ASN A 226 20.86 27.18 -3.54
C ASN A 226 20.33 27.48 -2.13
N PHE A 227 19.45 28.48 -1.98
CA PHE A 227 18.95 28.98 -0.70
C PHE A 227 17.43 28.80 -0.60
N ASP A 228 16.94 27.58 -0.86
CA ASP A 228 15.52 27.24 -0.81
C ASP A 228 15.12 26.71 0.58
N SER A 229 13.87 26.97 0.97
CA SER A 229 13.24 26.42 2.17
C SER A 229 12.11 25.47 1.79
N PHE A 230 12.19 24.23 2.26
CA PHE A 230 11.23 23.16 2.02
C PHE A 230 10.47 22.85 3.30
N MET A 231 9.15 23.01 3.27
CA MET A 231 8.27 22.74 4.39
C MET A 231 7.30 21.60 4.05
N TYR A 232 7.31 20.56 4.88
CA TYR A 232 6.38 19.45 4.82
C TYR A 232 5.47 19.48 6.04
N PHE A 233 4.17 19.51 5.82
CA PHE A 233 3.18 19.41 6.88
C PHE A 233 2.53 18.02 6.83
N LEU A 234 2.67 17.27 7.93
CA LEU A 234 2.26 15.89 8.06
C LEU A 234 1.10 15.76 9.06
N GLY A 235 -0.03 15.26 8.60
CA GLY A 235 -1.13 14.82 9.49
C GLY A 235 -0.99 13.33 9.77
N VAL A 236 -0.48 12.97 10.95
CA VAL A 236 -0.22 11.59 11.37
C VAL A 236 -1.48 10.99 12.00
N VAL A 237 -1.99 9.91 11.42
CA VAL A 237 -3.19 9.19 11.83
C VAL A 237 -2.80 7.86 12.49
N PRO A 238 -3.04 7.70 13.80
CA PRO A 238 -2.83 6.42 14.47
C PRO A 238 -3.68 5.32 13.83
N THR A 239 -3.07 4.17 13.59
CA THR A 239 -3.67 3.04 12.88
C THR A 239 -3.51 1.76 13.69
N ILE A 240 -4.62 1.06 13.88
CA ILE A 240 -4.64 -0.25 14.55
C ILE A 240 -4.83 -1.31 13.48
N TYR A 241 -3.78 -2.07 13.18
CA TYR A 241 -3.82 -3.15 12.21
C TYR A 241 -4.08 -4.48 12.92
N VAL A 242 -5.17 -5.16 12.55
CA VAL A 242 -5.60 -6.43 13.14
C VAL A 242 -5.54 -7.52 12.09
N ASP A 243 -4.60 -8.45 12.26
CA ASP A 243 -4.40 -9.57 11.34
C ASP A 243 -5.19 -10.80 11.81
N LYS A 244 -6.45 -10.91 11.37
CA LYS A 244 -7.27 -12.13 11.57
C LYS A 244 -7.10 -13.13 10.42
N ALA A 245 -6.38 -12.77 9.37
CA ALA A 245 -6.19 -13.60 8.18
C ALA A 245 -5.09 -14.65 8.38
N ARG A 246 -4.01 -14.30 9.09
CA ARG A 246 -2.83 -15.17 9.31
C ARG A 246 -2.66 -15.60 10.76
N SER A 247 -3.12 -14.80 11.72
CA SER A 247 -2.98 -15.13 13.15
C SER A 247 -4.29 -15.68 13.73
N LEU A 248 -4.20 -16.89 14.31
CA LEU A 248 -5.30 -17.56 15.02
C LEU A 248 -5.74 -16.79 16.27
N PHE A 249 -4.83 -16.01 16.87
CA PHE A 249 -5.07 -15.22 18.08
C PHE A 249 -5.31 -13.74 17.78
N GLY A 250 -5.36 -13.32 16.51
CA GLY A 250 -5.64 -11.95 16.10
C GLY A 250 -4.57 -10.95 16.57
N ALA A 251 -3.36 -11.08 16.05
CA ALA A 251 -2.27 -10.16 16.37
C ALA A 251 -2.65 -8.72 15.99
N THR A 252 -2.50 -7.81 16.95
CA THR A 252 -2.75 -6.37 16.77
C THR A 252 -1.44 -5.63 16.72
N LEU A 253 -1.25 -4.81 15.69
CA LEU A 253 -0.11 -3.92 15.52
C LEU A 253 -0.58 -2.47 15.61
N LEU A 254 0.01 -1.71 16.53
CA LEU A 254 -0.16 -0.26 16.60
C LEU A 254 0.89 0.39 15.70
N THR A 255 0.43 1.21 14.77
CA THR A 255 1.28 1.91 13.80
C THR A 255 0.62 3.22 13.41
N ASN A 256 1.23 4.00 12.53
CA ASN A 256 0.65 5.24 12.06
C ASN A 256 0.74 5.33 10.54
N GLN A 257 -0.22 6.02 9.96
CA GLN A 257 -0.20 6.48 8.58
C GLN A 257 -0.10 8.01 8.61
N TYR A 258 0.25 8.62 7.49
CA TYR A 258 0.20 10.08 7.40
C TYR A 258 -0.20 10.57 6.01
N ALA A 259 -0.73 11.78 5.98
CA ALA A 259 -0.91 12.56 4.77
C ALA A 259 0.09 13.73 4.78
N VAL A 260 0.52 14.16 3.59
CA VAL A 260 1.49 15.25 3.45
C VAL A 260 0.97 16.37 2.55
N THR A 261 1.27 17.60 2.96
CA THR A 261 1.22 18.79 2.09
C THR A 261 2.60 19.44 2.09
N GLU A 262 3.10 19.76 0.90
CA GLU A 262 4.40 20.39 0.71
C GLU A 262 4.26 21.88 0.39
N PHE A 263 5.27 22.64 0.76
CA PHE A 263 5.44 24.02 0.38
C PHE A 263 6.94 24.31 0.23
N SER A 264 7.36 24.76 -0.94
CA SER A 264 8.74 25.19 -1.19
C SER A 264 8.77 26.61 -1.72
N HIS A 265 9.74 27.38 -1.28
CA HIS A 265 9.98 28.72 -1.76
C HIS A 265 11.46 29.07 -1.69
N ALA A 266 11.90 29.88 -2.65
CA ALA A 266 13.23 30.48 -2.61
C ALA A 266 13.28 31.54 -1.51
N VAL A 267 14.36 31.53 -0.76
CA VAL A 267 14.58 32.45 0.34
C VAL A 267 15.64 33.48 -0.05
N ASP A 268 15.43 34.75 0.28
CA ASP A 268 16.42 35.80 0.04
C ASP A 268 17.59 35.65 1.02
N PRO A 269 18.83 35.39 0.55
CA PRO A 269 20.00 35.23 1.41
C PRO A 269 20.37 36.51 2.19
N GLN A 270 19.86 37.67 1.78
CA GLN A 270 20.13 38.95 2.44
C GLN A 270 19.22 39.18 3.66
N ASN A 271 18.11 38.44 3.76
CA ASN A 271 17.18 38.58 4.88
C ASN A 271 17.66 37.73 6.07
N PRO A 272 18.07 38.34 7.20
CA PRO A 272 18.59 37.63 8.35
C PRO A 272 17.56 36.75 9.07
N ASP A 273 16.26 37.03 8.89
CA ASP A 273 15.18 36.24 9.49
C ASP A 273 14.80 35.00 8.67
N ALA A 274 15.43 34.84 7.50
CA ALA A 274 15.01 33.86 6.52
C ALA A 274 15.87 32.59 6.63
N LEU A 275 15.22 31.48 6.98
CA LEU A 275 15.89 30.21 7.26
C LEU A 275 15.76 29.24 6.07
N PRO A 276 16.86 28.95 5.36
CA PRO A 276 16.89 27.87 4.38
C PRO A 276 17.00 26.53 5.12
N GLY A 277 16.44 25.48 4.53
CA GLY A 277 16.46 24.17 5.15
C GLY A 277 15.29 23.29 4.76
N ILE A 278 15.25 22.12 5.39
CA ILE A 278 14.15 21.18 5.26
C ILE A 278 13.45 21.08 6.63
N PHE A 279 12.17 21.40 6.63
CA PHE A 279 11.32 21.51 7.81
C PHE A 279 10.20 20.49 7.68
N ILE A 280 10.20 19.47 8.52
CA ILE A 280 9.15 18.44 8.54
C ILE A 280 8.33 18.63 9.80
N LYS A 281 7.19 19.32 9.66
CA LYS A 281 6.25 19.56 10.74
C LYS A 281 5.20 18.44 10.76
N TYR A 282 4.99 17.81 11.91
CA TYR A 282 4.01 16.75 12.07
C TYR A 282 3.06 17.03 13.24
N HIS A 283 1.79 16.72 13.06
CA HIS A 283 0.76 16.76 14.10
C HIS A 283 0.00 15.43 14.15
N ILE A 284 -0.49 15.07 15.34
CA ILE A 284 -1.25 13.83 15.53
C ILE A 284 -2.74 14.12 15.40
N GLU A 285 -3.40 13.43 14.49
CA GLU A 285 -4.85 13.51 14.29
C GLU A 285 -5.61 12.85 15.47
N PRO A 286 -6.75 13.42 15.89
CA PRO A 286 -7.55 12.87 17.00
C PRO A 286 -8.37 11.63 16.61
N ILE A 287 -8.35 11.27 15.32
CA ILE A 287 -9.01 10.08 14.77
C ILE A 287 -8.00 8.96 14.59
N SER A 288 -8.44 7.72 14.77
CA SER A 288 -7.66 6.53 14.47
C SER A 288 -8.39 5.63 13.47
N VAL A 289 -7.61 4.93 12.66
CA VAL A 289 -8.14 3.97 11.67
C VAL A 289 -7.85 2.56 12.15
N ARG A 290 -8.90 1.75 12.31
CA ARG A 290 -8.75 0.31 12.55
C ARG A 290 -8.88 -0.43 11.23
N ILE A 291 -7.81 -1.12 10.84
CA ILE A 291 -7.77 -1.97 9.66
C ILE A 291 -7.85 -3.41 10.13
N THR A 292 -8.95 -4.09 9.80
CA THR A 292 -9.13 -5.51 10.10
C THR A 292 -8.99 -6.31 8.82
N GLU A 293 -7.96 -7.13 8.74
CA GLU A 293 -7.80 -8.09 7.65
C GLU A 293 -8.44 -9.43 8.01
N SER A 294 -9.31 -9.91 7.14
CA SER A 294 -9.98 -11.20 7.31
C SER A 294 -9.92 -12.02 6.04
N ARG A 295 -9.98 -13.34 6.20
CA ARG A 295 -10.11 -14.30 5.11
C ARG A 295 -11.25 -15.26 5.42
N LEU A 296 -11.89 -15.78 4.38
CA LEU A 296 -12.83 -16.88 4.57
C LEU A 296 -12.10 -18.11 5.09
N GLY A 297 -12.54 -18.63 6.23
CA GLY A 297 -12.09 -19.92 6.73
C GLY A 297 -12.52 -21.06 5.78
N LEU A 298 -11.77 -22.16 5.80
CA LEU A 298 -12.04 -23.34 4.96
C LEU A 298 -13.47 -23.87 5.16
N VAL A 299 -13.92 -23.95 6.42
CA VAL A 299 -15.28 -24.42 6.76
C VAL A 299 -16.34 -23.55 6.11
N GLN A 300 -16.22 -22.23 6.25
CA GLN A 300 -17.16 -21.28 5.67
C GLN A 300 -17.16 -21.36 4.14
N PHE A 301 -15.99 -21.50 3.52
CA PHE A 301 -15.88 -21.72 2.07
C PHE A 301 -16.57 -23.02 1.63
N THR A 302 -16.31 -24.15 2.30
CA THR A 302 -16.94 -25.43 1.98
C THR A 302 -18.45 -25.37 2.14
N THR A 303 -18.96 -24.77 3.22
CA THR A 303 -20.41 -24.58 3.42
C THR A 303 -21.03 -23.75 2.28
N ARG A 304 -20.35 -22.69 1.83
CA ARG A 304 -20.83 -21.84 0.72
C ARG A 304 -20.79 -22.59 -0.61
N MET A 305 -19.76 -23.38 -0.88
CA MET A 305 -19.68 -24.24 -2.07
C MET A 305 -20.79 -25.31 -2.08
N CYS A 306 -21.04 -25.97 -0.95
CA CYS A 306 -22.16 -26.90 -0.80
C CYS A 306 -23.51 -26.21 -1.06
N GLY A 307 -23.68 -24.97 -0.59
CA GLY A 307 -24.86 -24.15 -0.87
C GLY A 307 -25.06 -23.85 -2.35
N ILE A 308 -23.99 -23.56 -3.10
CA ILE A 308 -24.05 -23.35 -4.56
C ILE A 308 -24.49 -24.64 -5.26
N ILE A 309 -23.89 -25.78 -4.91
CA ILE A 309 -24.22 -27.08 -5.52
C ILE A 309 -25.66 -27.50 -5.17
N GLY A 310 -26.08 -27.35 -3.91
CA GLY A 310 -27.45 -27.66 -3.48
C GLY A 310 -28.49 -26.74 -4.13
N GLY A 311 -28.22 -25.43 -4.18
CA GLY A 311 -29.06 -24.45 -4.86
C GLY A 311 -29.18 -24.72 -6.37
N ALA A 312 -28.12 -25.20 -7.01
CA ALA A 312 -28.15 -25.61 -8.41
C ALA A 312 -29.20 -26.70 -8.66
N PHE A 313 -29.19 -27.75 -7.83
CA PHE A 313 -30.09 -28.89 -8.01
C PHE A 313 -31.55 -28.48 -7.85
N VAL A 314 -31.86 -27.66 -6.85
CA VAL A 314 -33.22 -27.16 -6.58
C VAL A 314 -33.71 -26.24 -7.70
N THR A 315 -32.87 -25.31 -8.16
CA THR A 315 -33.25 -24.34 -9.21
C THR A 315 -33.47 -25.00 -10.57
N ILE A 316 -32.64 -25.97 -10.95
CA ILE A 316 -32.83 -26.77 -12.17
C ILE A 316 -34.18 -27.49 -12.11
N GLY A 317 -34.49 -28.15 -10.98
CA GLY A 317 -35.76 -28.83 -10.77
C GLY A 317 -36.97 -27.88 -10.87
N ALA A 318 -36.89 -26.72 -10.24
CA ALA A 318 -37.96 -25.72 -10.27
C ALA A 318 -38.21 -25.17 -11.68
N ILE A 319 -37.15 -24.85 -12.43
CA ILE A 319 -37.25 -24.31 -13.79
C ILE A 319 -37.81 -25.34 -14.76
N LEU A 320 -37.33 -26.58 -14.70
CA LEU A 320 -37.88 -27.67 -15.52
C LEU A 320 -39.35 -27.94 -15.18
N GLY A 321 -39.71 -27.91 -13.89
CA GLY A 321 -41.09 -28.03 -13.43
C GLY A 321 -41.98 -26.90 -13.95
N PHE A 322 -41.50 -25.66 -13.91
CA PHE A 322 -42.20 -24.49 -14.46
C PHE A 322 -42.42 -24.62 -15.97
N PHE A 323 -41.38 -24.95 -16.74
CA PHE A 323 -41.49 -25.16 -18.19
C PHE A 323 -42.49 -26.27 -18.54
N ARG A 324 -42.52 -27.36 -17.76
CA ARG A 324 -43.49 -28.44 -17.94
C ARG A 324 -44.93 -27.95 -17.72
N ASN A 325 -45.17 -27.21 -16.64
CA ASN A 325 -46.50 -26.68 -16.31
C ASN A 325 -46.99 -25.64 -17.34
N VAL A 326 -46.11 -24.78 -17.83
CA VAL A 326 -46.43 -23.82 -18.90
C VAL A 326 -46.76 -24.55 -20.21
N ARG A 327 -46.00 -25.59 -20.55
CA ARG A 327 -46.27 -26.42 -21.73
C ARG A 327 -47.61 -27.15 -21.63
N THR A 328 -47.97 -27.67 -20.46
CA THR A 328 -49.28 -28.31 -20.26
C THR A 328 -50.42 -27.31 -20.37
N MET A 329 -50.26 -26.08 -19.87
CA MET A 329 -51.25 -25.00 -20.01
C MET A 329 -51.44 -24.55 -21.47
N LEU A 330 -50.33 -24.43 -22.23
CA LEU A 330 -50.37 -24.06 -23.64
C LEU A 330 -50.91 -25.17 -24.55
N SER A 331 -50.75 -26.44 -24.15
CA SER A 331 -51.26 -27.59 -24.90
C SER A 331 -52.70 -27.97 -24.54
N ALA A 332 -53.25 -27.43 -23.45
CA ALA A 332 -54.63 -27.64 -23.01
C ALA A 332 -55.62 -26.61 -23.58
N LYS A 333 -55.16 -25.76 -24.50
CA LYS A 333 -55.94 -24.72 -25.17
C LYS A 333 -55.92 -24.96 -26.68
#